data_AF-A0A1D1VTF8-F1
#
_entry.id   AF-A0A1D1VTF8-F1
#
_cell.length_a   1.000
_cell.length_b   1.000
_cell.length_c   1.000
_cell.angle_alpha   90.00
_cell.angle_beta   90.00
_cell.angle_gamma   90.00
#
_symmetry.space_group_name_H-M   'P 1'
#
loop_
_entity.id
_entity.type
_entity.pdbx_description
1 polymer ?
#
loop_
_entity_poly.entity_id
_entity_poly.type
_entity_poly.pdbx_seq_one_letter_code
_entity_poly.pdbx_strand_id
1 'polypeptide(L)'
;MTPGSDSSTSILGFLEINRQTLGRYAELIRRCLENSVFVTLAVHCNWDHDPPHFRSTETISDFFIRCSTLSLSHEIHSLGLSCVSLVPQNESGTSELVAVKNFNIATCTMQSSIHSGASLLQARKRGYDLNYLASEGCSYYRGRDARAKNSEECHALRLIFQQLHGNELNASLLRPVVLAGGGLPSLIAAYSALSGLPGENLTEFLQRIHGLFPGKLLDGALIRSDEARKEKTTEVPALSFTTDEVDIEDFLRFTDMKADGNLKSFLSQPNRFHPAALDSLHAAQKVLKTPVDAEGKFSRSALTDLVKNHGNLLSAPGSSEVVKILPAASATFNPSKKKQIE
;
A
#
# COMPACT_ATOMS: atom_id res chain seq x y z
N MET A 1 -17.01 -32.79 -33.89
CA MET A 1 -16.11 -31.62 -33.85
C MET A 1 -16.71 -30.63 -32.87
N THR A 2 -16.20 -30.60 -31.65
CA THR A 2 -16.57 -29.62 -30.63
C THR A 2 -15.79 -28.33 -30.87
N PRO A 3 -16.43 -27.15 -30.92
CA PRO A 3 -15.70 -25.89 -30.97
C PRO A 3 -14.96 -25.69 -29.65
N GLY A 4 -13.71 -25.25 -29.76
CA GLY A 4 -12.79 -25.05 -28.65
C GLY A 4 -13.36 -24.09 -27.60
N SER A 5 -13.06 -24.42 -26.35
CA SER A 5 -13.22 -23.55 -25.21
C SER A 5 -12.50 -22.22 -25.47
N ASP A 6 -13.27 -21.14 -25.63
CA ASP A 6 -12.76 -19.79 -25.52
C ASP A 6 -12.09 -19.65 -24.16
N SER A 7 -10.76 -19.56 -24.15
CA SER A 7 -9.99 -19.14 -22.99
C SER A 7 -10.35 -17.68 -22.72
N SER A 8 -11.35 -17.46 -21.87
CA SER A 8 -11.68 -16.13 -21.35
C SER A 8 -10.44 -15.59 -20.64
N THR A 9 -9.67 -14.74 -21.32
CA THR A 9 -8.62 -13.96 -20.69
C THR A 9 -9.34 -13.04 -19.71
N SER A 10 -9.32 -13.37 -18.42
CA SER A 10 -9.89 -12.51 -17.40
C SER A 10 -9.11 -11.20 -17.42
N ILE A 11 -9.72 -10.15 -17.95
CA ILE A 11 -9.19 -8.81 -17.87
C ILE A 11 -9.18 -8.49 -16.38
N LEU A 12 -8.00 -8.41 -15.78
CA LEU A 12 -7.85 -7.94 -14.41
C LEU A 12 -8.24 -6.45 -14.39
N GLY A 13 -9.49 -6.19 -14.03
CA GLY A 13 -10.06 -4.86 -13.99
C GLY A 13 -9.59 -4.09 -12.77
N PHE A 14 -9.29 -2.81 -12.97
CA PHE A 14 -9.12 -1.83 -11.91
C PHE A 14 -9.89 -0.56 -12.28
N LEU A 15 -10.28 0.22 -11.28
CA LEU A 15 -10.84 1.55 -11.48
C LEU A 15 -9.70 2.57 -11.48
N GLU A 16 -9.48 3.24 -12.61
CA GLU A 16 -8.56 4.37 -12.72
C GLU A 16 -9.17 5.59 -12.02
N ILE A 17 -8.42 6.15 -11.07
CA ILE A 17 -8.75 7.34 -10.30
C ILE A 17 -7.76 8.43 -10.67
N ASN A 18 -8.30 9.57 -11.05
CA ASN A 18 -7.57 10.76 -11.46
C ASN A 18 -8.18 11.98 -10.78
N ARG A 19 -7.63 13.16 -11.00
CA ARG A 19 -8.06 14.38 -10.31
C ARG A 19 -9.54 14.70 -10.48
N GLN A 20 -10.13 14.39 -11.65
CA GLN A 20 -11.53 14.66 -11.96
C GLN A 20 -12.47 13.66 -11.27
N THR A 21 -11.99 12.44 -11.00
CA THR A 21 -12.79 11.34 -10.47
C THR A 21 -12.55 11.07 -8.98
N LEU A 22 -11.46 11.58 -8.41
CA LEU A 22 -11.09 11.40 -7.00
C LEU A 22 -12.21 11.82 -6.05
N GLY A 23 -12.77 13.02 -6.21
CA GLY A 23 -13.84 13.50 -5.32
C GLY A 23 -15.09 12.61 -5.34
N ARG A 24 -15.41 12.02 -6.50
CA ARG A 24 -16.56 11.10 -6.66
C ARG A 24 -16.33 9.74 -6.02
N TYR A 25 -15.09 9.24 -6.03
CA TYR A 25 -14.77 7.88 -5.61
C TYR A 25 -14.03 7.80 -4.26
N ALA A 26 -13.58 8.90 -3.68
CA ALA A 26 -12.83 8.88 -2.42
C ALA A 26 -13.59 8.16 -1.29
N GLU A 27 -14.87 8.45 -1.14
CA GLU A 27 -15.73 7.80 -0.15
C GLU A 27 -15.95 6.32 -0.46
N LEU A 28 -16.12 5.96 -1.74
CA LEU A 28 -16.18 4.57 -2.16
C LEU A 28 -14.90 3.82 -1.77
N ILE A 29 -13.73 4.39 -2.06
CA ILE A 29 -12.43 3.77 -1.73
C ILE A 29 -12.32 3.56 -0.23
N ARG A 30 -12.61 4.58 0.58
CA ARG A 30 -12.58 4.49 2.04
C ARG A 30 -13.49 3.39 2.60
N ARG A 31 -14.73 3.32 2.13
CA ARG A 31 -15.66 2.24 2.48
C ARG A 31 -15.15 0.87 2.05
N CYS A 32 -14.50 0.76 0.89
CA CYS A 32 -13.92 -0.50 0.44
C CYS A 32 -12.75 -0.92 1.33
N LEU A 33 -11.90 0.03 1.73
CA LEU A 33 -10.86 -0.21 2.72
C LEU A 33 -11.51 -0.74 4.00
N GLU A 34 -12.50 -0.04 4.55
CA GLU A 34 -13.22 -0.40 5.79
C GLU A 34 -13.88 -1.78 5.79
N ASN A 35 -14.42 -2.22 4.66
CA ASN A 35 -15.10 -3.51 4.59
C ASN A 35 -14.17 -4.66 4.17
N SER A 36 -12.88 -4.39 4.01
CA SER A 36 -11.91 -5.41 3.60
C SER A 36 -11.43 -6.25 4.79
N VAL A 37 -11.22 -7.54 4.53
CA VAL A 37 -10.50 -8.46 5.42
C VAL A 37 -9.00 -8.22 5.40
N PHE A 38 -8.45 -7.81 4.25
CA PHE A 38 -7.10 -7.27 4.13
C PHE A 38 -7.03 -6.35 2.90
N VAL A 39 -6.03 -5.47 2.89
CA VAL A 39 -5.78 -4.55 1.77
C VAL A 39 -4.37 -4.79 1.25
N THR A 40 -4.15 -4.63 -0.05
CA THR A 40 -2.81 -4.59 -0.61
C THR A 40 -2.50 -3.22 -1.19
N LEU A 41 -1.29 -2.73 -0.95
CA LEU A 41 -0.80 -1.42 -1.38
C LEU A 41 0.42 -1.62 -2.28
N ALA A 42 0.38 -1.05 -3.47
CA ALA A 42 1.53 -0.89 -4.36
C ALA A 42 1.82 0.59 -4.57
N VAL A 43 3.09 0.94 -4.67
CA VAL A 43 3.53 2.32 -4.90
C VAL A 43 4.47 2.30 -6.09
N HIS A 44 4.14 3.05 -7.15
CA HIS A 44 5.06 3.26 -8.26
C HIS A 44 5.57 4.69 -8.24
N CYS A 45 6.87 4.83 -8.47
CA CYS A 45 7.56 6.09 -8.33
C CYS A 45 8.69 6.24 -9.34
N ASN A 46 9.10 7.47 -9.60
CA ASN A 46 10.06 7.78 -10.67
C ASN A 46 11.54 7.45 -10.32
N TRP A 47 11.77 6.59 -9.33
CA TRP A 47 13.07 5.97 -9.03
C TRP A 47 13.01 4.43 -9.15
N ASP A 48 11.89 3.87 -9.64
CA ASP A 48 11.71 2.43 -9.88
C ASP A 48 12.66 1.83 -10.94
N HIS A 49 13.35 2.65 -11.72
CA HIS A 49 14.40 2.19 -12.65
C HIS A 49 15.66 1.75 -11.91
N ASP A 50 15.97 2.39 -10.79
CA ASP A 50 17.09 2.05 -9.90
C ASP A 50 16.54 2.09 -8.47
N PRO A 51 15.66 1.14 -8.11
CA PRO A 51 15.10 1.11 -6.78
C PRO A 51 16.28 1.04 -5.80
N PRO A 52 16.14 1.60 -4.59
CA PRO A 52 17.24 1.58 -3.65
C PRO A 52 17.52 0.11 -3.34
N HIS A 53 18.63 -0.39 -3.88
CA HIS A 53 19.15 -1.70 -3.55
C HIS A 53 20.12 -1.58 -2.41
N PHE A 54 20.04 -2.51 -1.48
CA PHE A 54 20.97 -2.57 -0.38
C PHE A 54 22.41 -2.69 -0.91
N ARG A 55 23.30 -1.81 -0.46
CA ARG A 55 24.72 -1.80 -0.81
C ARG A 55 25.47 -2.60 0.25
N SER A 56 26.42 -3.44 -0.17
CA SER A 56 27.14 -4.35 0.74
C SER A 56 27.86 -3.65 1.91
N THR A 57 28.16 -2.36 1.79
CA THR A 57 28.83 -1.55 2.83
C THR A 57 27.88 -0.72 3.68
N GLU A 58 26.60 -0.67 3.38
CA GLU A 58 25.64 0.19 4.07
C GLU A 58 24.94 -0.55 5.21
N THR A 59 24.55 0.18 6.24
CA THR A 59 23.65 -0.35 7.29
C THR A 59 22.19 -0.17 6.88
N ILE A 60 21.26 -0.86 7.54
CA ILE A 60 19.83 -0.65 7.33
C ILE A 60 19.38 0.79 7.64
N SER A 61 20.07 1.47 8.57
CA SER A 61 19.84 2.90 8.84
C SER A 61 20.30 3.78 7.68
N ASP A 62 21.45 3.49 7.07
CA ASP A 62 21.93 4.21 5.88
C ASP A 62 20.99 4.01 4.69
N PHE A 63 20.52 2.76 4.52
CA PHE A 63 19.50 2.42 3.53
C PHE A 63 18.22 3.24 3.73
N PHE A 64 17.73 3.32 4.98
CA PHE A 64 16.56 4.14 5.33
C PHE A 64 16.77 5.62 5.02
N ILE A 65 17.91 6.20 5.39
CA ILE A 65 18.22 7.62 5.14
C ILE A 65 18.25 7.89 3.63
N ARG A 66 18.85 6.99 2.85
CA ARG A 66 18.89 7.09 1.40
C ARG A 66 17.49 6.99 0.79
N CYS A 67 16.68 6.02 1.20
CA CYS A 67 15.30 5.89 0.76
C CYS A 67 14.47 7.14 1.10
N SER A 68 14.66 7.70 2.30
CA SER A 68 13.99 8.93 2.76
C SER A 68 14.41 10.16 1.95
N THR A 69 15.68 10.25 1.58
CA THR A 69 16.17 11.34 0.71
C THR A 69 15.57 11.25 -0.70
N LEU A 70 15.50 10.02 -1.22
CA LEU A 70 14.94 9.75 -2.54
C LEU A 70 13.43 10.04 -2.54
N SER A 71 12.66 9.55 -1.57
CA SER A 71 11.22 9.78 -1.47
C SER A 71 10.81 11.26 -1.35
N LEU A 72 11.68 12.11 -0.80
CA LEU A 72 11.45 13.56 -0.72
C LEU A 72 11.74 14.30 -2.03
N SER A 73 12.60 13.73 -2.89
CA SER A 73 13.02 14.35 -4.16
C SER A 73 12.32 13.75 -5.39
N HIS A 74 11.72 12.58 -5.24
CA HIS A 74 11.09 11.79 -6.28
C HIS A 74 9.57 11.82 -6.17
N GLU A 75 8.89 11.55 -7.28
CA GLU A 75 7.44 11.57 -7.39
C GLU A 75 6.88 10.15 -7.33
N ILE A 76 5.80 9.97 -6.56
CA ILE A 76 4.91 8.82 -6.73
C ILE A 76 3.97 9.18 -7.88
N HIS A 77 3.92 8.34 -8.91
CA HIS A 77 3.04 8.55 -10.06
C HIS A 77 1.81 7.64 -10.04
N SER A 78 1.84 6.57 -9.23
CA SER A 78 0.65 5.76 -9.01
C SER A 78 0.63 5.06 -7.66
N LEU A 79 -0.57 4.94 -7.09
CA LEU A 79 -0.89 4.11 -5.93
C LEU A 79 -1.89 3.02 -6.35
N GLY A 80 -1.53 1.76 -6.12
CA GLY A 80 -2.41 0.62 -6.36
C GLY A 80 -3.02 0.13 -5.05
N LEU A 81 -4.35 0.01 -5.00
CA LEU A 81 -5.08 -0.48 -3.83
C LEU A 81 -6.02 -1.62 -4.22
N SER A 82 -5.82 -2.80 -3.62
CA SER A 82 -6.77 -3.91 -3.73
C SER A 82 -7.42 -4.17 -2.38
N CYS A 83 -8.71 -3.95 -2.33
CA CYS A 83 -9.58 -4.17 -1.17
C CYS A 83 -10.19 -5.57 -1.29
N VAL A 84 -9.81 -6.49 -0.41
CA VAL A 84 -10.30 -7.88 -0.43
C VAL A 84 -11.34 -8.07 0.65
N SER A 85 -12.52 -8.57 0.29
CA SER A 85 -13.66 -8.78 1.19
C SER A 85 -14.24 -10.19 1.02
N LEU A 86 -14.93 -10.68 2.05
CA LEU A 86 -15.61 -11.97 2.06
C LEU A 86 -17.12 -11.74 1.99
N VAL A 87 -17.78 -12.33 1.00
CA VAL A 87 -19.21 -12.20 0.75
C VAL A 87 -19.89 -13.52 1.13
N PRO A 88 -20.83 -13.53 2.08
CA PRO A 88 -21.56 -14.74 2.43
C PRO A 88 -22.42 -15.20 1.25
N GLN A 89 -22.35 -16.49 0.90
CA GLN A 89 -23.33 -17.07 -0.03
C GLN A 89 -24.63 -17.35 0.74
N ASN A 90 -25.66 -16.59 0.44
CA ASN A 90 -27.02 -16.88 0.89
C ASN A 90 -27.50 -18.12 0.14
N GLU A 91 -27.38 -19.32 0.74
CA GLU A 91 -28.44 -20.35 0.75
C GLU A 91 -28.06 -21.67 1.43
N SER A 92 -26.79 -22.05 1.64
CA SER A 92 -26.48 -23.29 2.38
C SER A 92 -25.01 -23.43 2.78
N GLY A 93 -24.62 -22.85 3.93
CA GLY A 93 -23.44 -23.29 4.69
C GLY A 93 -22.04 -22.95 4.14
N THR A 94 -21.21 -22.39 5.04
CA THR A 94 -19.73 -22.37 5.07
C THR A 94 -18.90 -21.79 3.91
N SER A 95 -19.42 -21.57 2.70
CA SER A 95 -18.60 -21.03 1.60
C SER A 95 -18.68 -19.50 1.49
N GLU A 96 -17.61 -18.80 1.85
CA GLU A 96 -17.45 -17.35 1.59
C GLU A 96 -16.89 -17.12 0.17
N LEU A 97 -17.51 -16.22 -0.60
CA LEU A 97 -16.95 -15.74 -1.87
C LEU A 97 -15.94 -14.63 -1.62
N VAL A 98 -14.79 -14.68 -2.30
CA VAL A 98 -13.81 -13.59 -2.25
C VAL A 98 -14.17 -12.54 -3.30
N ALA A 99 -14.40 -11.31 -2.85
CA ALA A 99 -14.58 -10.16 -3.73
C ALA A 99 -13.39 -9.21 -3.61
N VAL A 100 -12.82 -8.81 -4.75
CA VAL A 100 -11.69 -7.87 -4.81
C VAL A 100 -12.13 -6.61 -5.55
N LYS A 101 -11.95 -5.46 -4.90
CA LYS A 101 -12.10 -4.14 -5.53
C LYS A 101 -10.73 -3.52 -5.70
N ASN A 102 -10.33 -3.26 -6.95
CA ASN A 102 -8.99 -2.80 -7.29
C ASN A 102 -9.03 -1.38 -7.85
N PHE A 103 -8.16 -0.51 -7.34
CA PHE A 103 -8.09 0.91 -7.67
C PHE A 103 -6.66 1.27 -8.08
N ASN A 104 -6.52 2.02 -9.16
CA ASN A 104 -5.28 2.69 -9.53
C ASN A 104 -5.46 4.19 -9.36
N ILE A 105 -4.75 4.80 -8.43
CA ILE A 105 -4.80 6.25 -8.22
C ILE A 105 -3.59 6.87 -8.88
N ALA A 106 -3.80 7.51 -10.03
CA ALA A 106 -2.79 8.32 -10.69
C ALA A 106 -2.52 9.58 -9.87
N THR A 107 -1.26 9.87 -9.60
CA THR A 107 -0.85 10.99 -8.75
C THR A 107 0.12 11.91 -9.47
N CYS A 108 0.06 13.20 -9.13
CA CYS A 108 1.01 14.20 -9.59
C CYS A 108 1.47 15.09 -8.43
N THR A 109 2.78 15.27 -8.26
CA THR A 109 3.30 16.14 -7.21
C THR A 109 3.25 17.61 -7.63
N MET A 110 2.77 18.48 -6.74
CA MET A 110 2.75 19.94 -6.94
C MET A 110 4.07 20.62 -6.53
N GLN A 111 5.07 19.82 -6.12
CA GLN A 111 6.40 20.28 -5.75
C GLN A 111 7.41 19.80 -6.79
N SER A 112 8.59 20.43 -6.85
CA SER A 112 9.64 19.97 -7.75
C SER A 112 9.97 18.49 -7.51
N SER A 113 10.12 17.73 -8.59
CA SER A 113 10.55 16.34 -8.61
C SER A 113 11.76 16.19 -9.52
N ILE A 114 12.67 15.31 -9.13
CA ILE A 114 13.80 14.93 -9.98
C ILE A 114 13.35 13.80 -10.90
N HIS A 115 13.57 13.96 -12.20
CA HIS A 115 13.35 12.92 -13.19
C HIS A 115 14.64 12.68 -13.98
N SER A 116 15.10 11.43 -14.03
CA SER A 116 16.18 11.04 -14.92
C SER A 116 15.59 10.54 -16.25
N GLY A 117 16.34 10.66 -17.35
CA GLY A 117 15.90 10.10 -18.63
C GLY A 117 15.59 8.60 -18.54
N ALA A 118 16.36 7.88 -17.74
CA ALA A 118 16.16 6.45 -17.47
C ALA A 118 14.84 6.16 -16.75
N SER A 119 14.46 6.95 -15.74
CA SER A 119 13.21 6.74 -15.02
C SER A 119 11.98 7.07 -15.86
N LEU A 120 12.05 8.11 -16.70
CA LEU A 120 10.99 8.43 -17.66
C LEU A 120 10.80 7.32 -18.70
N LEU A 121 11.90 6.77 -19.22
CA LEU A 121 11.84 5.63 -20.14
C LEU A 121 11.23 4.39 -19.47
N GLN A 122 11.55 4.12 -18.20
CA GLN A 122 10.99 2.99 -17.47
C GLN A 122 9.49 3.15 -17.20
N ALA A 123 9.06 4.36 -16.80
CA ALA A 123 7.64 4.65 -16.63
C ALA A 123 6.87 4.39 -17.94
N ARG A 124 7.42 4.85 -19.08
CA ARG A 124 6.85 4.56 -20.40
C ARG A 124 6.84 3.06 -20.74
N LYS A 125 7.89 2.31 -20.39
CA LYS A 125 7.94 0.85 -20.57
C LYS A 125 6.88 0.12 -19.73
N ARG A 126 6.53 0.65 -18.55
CA ARG A 126 5.41 0.18 -17.72
C ARG A 126 4.04 0.65 -18.25
N GLY A 127 4.03 1.45 -19.31
CA GLY A 127 2.81 1.95 -19.95
C GLY A 127 2.23 3.22 -19.34
N TYR A 128 3.01 3.95 -18.54
CA TYR A 128 2.58 5.25 -18.03
C TYR A 128 2.63 6.31 -19.13
N ASP A 129 1.52 7.04 -19.28
CA ASP A 129 1.47 8.27 -20.03
C ASP A 129 1.80 9.43 -19.09
N LEU A 130 3.02 9.95 -19.23
CA LEU A 130 3.53 11.04 -18.39
C LEU A 130 2.79 12.37 -18.63
N ASN A 131 2.24 12.59 -19.83
CA ASN A 131 1.45 13.78 -20.11
C ASN A 131 0.09 13.68 -19.40
N TYR A 132 -0.51 12.50 -19.42
CA TYR A 132 -1.72 12.23 -18.65
C TYR A 132 -1.47 12.39 -17.14
N LEU A 133 -0.37 11.84 -16.61
CA LEU A 133 -0.04 12.01 -15.19
C LEU A 133 0.11 13.50 -14.82
N ALA A 134 0.81 14.28 -15.65
CA ALA A 134 1.01 15.71 -15.39
C ALA A 134 -0.27 16.56 -15.50
N SER A 135 -1.23 16.16 -16.33
CA SER A 135 -2.46 16.93 -16.57
C SER A 135 -3.64 16.47 -15.70
N GLU A 136 -3.77 15.16 -15.49
CA GLU A 136 -4.92 14.51 -14.88
C GLU A 136 -4.59 13.79 -13.57
N GLY A 137 -3.31 13.64 -13.20
CA GLY A 137 -2.93 13.02 -11.93
C GLY A 137 -3.50 13.79 -10.73
N CYS A 138 -3.94 13.06 -9.69
CA CYS A 138 -4.41 13.65 -8.45
C CYS A 138 -3.27 14.44 -7.79
N SER A 139 -3.48 15.74 -7.57
CA SER A 139 -2.45 16.62 -7.03
C SER A 139 -2.15 16.28 -5.58
N TYR A 140 -0.87 16.15 -5.24
CA TYR A 140 -0.43 16.02 -3.86
C TYR A 140 0.77 16.91 -3.53
N TYR A 141 0.88 17.32 -2.27
CA TYR A 141 2.10 17.90 -1.70
C TYR A 141 2.73 16.91 -0.72
N ARG A 142 4.05 16.75 -0.79
CA ARG A 142 4.79 15.88 0.12
C ARG A 142 4.67 16.40 1.55
N GLY A 143 4.67 15.47 2.49
CA GLY A 143 4.75 15.80 3.90
C GLY A 143 3.60 16.63 4.44
N ARG A 144 3.91 17.52 5.39
CA ARG A 144 2.93 18.41 6.02
C ARG A 144 2.94 19.81 5.39
N ASP A 145 3.19 19.91 4.07
CA ASP A 145 3.18 21.19 3.36
C ASP A 145 1.87 21.95 3.66
N ALA A 146 1.99 23.22 4.05
CA ALA A 146 0.86 24.04 4.45
C ALA A 146 -0.16 24.22 3.31
N ARG A 147 0.30 24.20 2.05
CA ARG A 147 -0.56 24.31 0.86
C ARG A 147 -1.48 23.11 0.69
N ALA A 148 -1.10 21.95 1.23
CA ALA A 148 -1.93 20.75 1.20
C ALA A 148 -3.26 20.94 1.95
N LYS A 149 -3.31 21.83 2.95
CA LYS A 149 -4.54 22.10 3.71
C LYS A 149 -5.63 22.75 2.87
N ASN A 150 -5.25 23.41 1.78
CA ASN A 150 -6.15 24.15 0.91
C ASN A 150 -6.50 23.38 -0.37
N SER A 151 -6.07 22.11 -0.50
CA SER A 151 -6.34 21.28 -1.67
C SER A 151 -7.24 20.10 -1.27
N GLU A 152 -8.46 20.09 -1.83
CA GLU A 152 -9.41 18.99 -1.66
C GLU A 152 -8.85 17.66 -2.14
N GLU A 153 -8.13 17.66 -3.28
CA GLU A 153 -7.46 16.48 -3.83
C GLU A 153 -6.43 15.92 -2.83
N CYS A 154 -5.58 16.78 -2.27
CA CYS A 154 -4.60 16.38 -1.25
C CYS A 154 -5.26 15.83 0.01
N HIS A 155 -6.33 16.49 0.46
CA HIS A 155 -7.07 16.07 1.63
C HIS A 155 -7.72 14.70 1.42
N ALA A 156 -8.37 14.48 0.28
CA ALA A 156 -8.98 13.20 -0.08
C ALA A 156 -7.95 12.07 -0.15
N LEU A 157 -6.79 12.29 -0.79
CA LEU A 157 -5.70 11.31 -0.84
C LEU A 157 -5.20 10.95 0.56
N ARG A 158 -5.07 11.95 1.45
CA ARG A 158 -4.65 11.74 2.84
C ARG A 158 -5.66 10.95 3.64
N LEU A 159 -6.95 11.24 3.48
CA LEU A 159 -8.00 10.49 4.14
C LEU A 159 -8.02 9.03 3.68
N ILE A 160 -7.87 8.77 2.37
CA ILE A 160 -7.74 7.41 1.83
C ILE A 160 -6.54 6.70 2.45
N PHE A 161 -5.39 7.36 2.52
CA PHE A 161 -4.18 6.77 3.10
C PHE A 161 -4.31 6.52 4.60
N GLN A 162 -4.87 7.47 5.35
CA GLN A 162 -5.14 7.32 6.78
C GLN A 162 -6.08 6.17 7.09
N GLN A 163 -7.05 5.90 6.21
CA GLN A 163 -7.96 4.77 6.33
C GLN A 163 -7.23 3.41 6.32
N LEU A 164 -6.01 3.34 5.80
CA LEU A 164 -5.18 2.11 5.84
C LEU A 164 -4.71 1.78 7.26
N HIS A 165 -4.48 2.77 8.11
CA HIS A 165 -3.95 2.60 9.47
C HIS A 165 -4.95 1.83 10.38
N GLY A 166 -6.25 2.00 10.07
CA GLY A 166 -7.36 1.43 10.81
C GLY A 166 -7.61 2.19 12.11
N ASN A 167 -8.88 2.36 12.50
CA ASN A 167 -9.24 3.02 13.75
C ASN A 167 -9.01 2.07 14.94
N GLU A 168 -8.38 2.57 16.01
CA GLU A 168 -8.18 1.83 17.27
C GLU A 168 -9.52 1.35 17.87
N LEU A 169 -10.60 2.10 17.64
CA LEU A 169 -11.96 1.80 18.09
C LEU A 169 -12.54 0.49 17.51
N ASN A 170 -12.01 0.00 16.38
CA ASN A 170 -12.42 -1.27 15.75
C ASN A 170 -11.30 -2.34 15.84
N ALA A 171 -10.57 -2.38 16.96
CA ALA A 171 -9.49 -3.34 17.23
C ALA A 171 -9.89 -4.82 17.12
N SER A 172 -11.19 -5.15 17.08
CA SER A 172 -11.68 -6.53 16.95
C SER A 172 -11.51 -7.14 15.56
N LEU A 173 -11.29 -6.31 14.52
CA LEU A 173 -11.01 -6.76 13.15
C LEU A 173 -9.67 -6.18 12.69
N LEU A 174 -8.57 -6.82 13.10
CA LEU A 174 -7.22 -6.54 12.59
C LEU A 174 -7.21 -6.71 11.07
N ARG A 175 -7.25 -5.60 10.31
CA ARG A 175 -7.13 -5.59 8.85
C ARG A 175 -5.66 -5.44 8.45
N PRO A 176 -5.01 -6.48 7.91
CA PRO A 176 -3.64 -6.38 7.47
C PRO A 176 -3.52 -5.54 6.20
N VAL A 177 -2.40 -4.83 6.06
CA VAL A 177 -1.99 -4.14 4.85
C VAL A 177 -0.75 -4.83 4.28
N VAL A 178 -0.90 -5.36 3.07
CA VAL A 178 0.15 -6.10 2.36
C VAL A 178 0.85 -5.17 1.39
N LEU A 179 2.16 -4.97 1.55
CA LEU A 179 2.96 -4.14 0.67
C LEU A 179 3.40 -4.95 -0.55
N ALA A 180 3.08 -4.47 -1.74
CA ALA A 180 3.48 -5.08 -3.01
C ALA A 180 4.89 -4.58 -3.41
N GLY A 181 5.90 -5.44 -3.29
CA GLY A 181 7.22 -5.25 -3.90
C GLY A 181 8.26 -4.50 -3.07
N GLY A 182 8.84 -5.16 -2.06
CA GLY A 182 9.93 -4.61 -1.25
C GLY A 182 9.41 -3.63 -0.21
N GLY A 183 9.06 -4.16 0.97
CA GLY A 183 8.23 -3.50 1.96
C GLY A 183 8.75 -2.14 2.41
N LEU A 184 10.02 -2.04 2.80
CA LEU A 184 10.54 -0.82 3.42
C LEU A 184 10.58 0.40 2.46
N PRO A 185 11.14 0.32 1.24
CA PRO A 185 11.13 1.46 0.30
C PRO A 185 9.71 1.93 -0.08
N SER A 186 8.80 1.00 -0.35
CA SER A 186 7.41 1.31 -0.71
C SER A 186 6.68 2.05 0.42
N LEU A 187 6.89 1.62 1.66
CA LEU A 187 6.32 2.26 2.84
C LEU A 187 6.88 3.68 3.02
N ILE A 188 8.20 3.85 2.91
CA ILE A 188 8.86 5.15 2.99
C ILE A 188 8.33 6.11 1.92
N ALA A 189 8.20 5.65 0.68
CA ALA A 189 7.69 6.44 -0.44
C ALA A 189 6.25 6.92 -0.19
N ALA A 190 5.34 6.02 0.19
CA ALA A 190 3.95 6.37 0.48
C ALA A 190 3.83 7.38 1.62
N TYR A 191 4.54 7.15 2.73
CA TYR A 191 4.50 8.03 3.88
C TYR A 191 5.07 9.41 3.58
N SER A 192 6.23 9.48 2.90
CA SER A 192 6.85 10.75 2.53
C SER A 192 5.91 11.58 1.66
N ALA A 193 5.22 10.94 0.72
CA ALA A 193 4.31 11.59 -0.20
C ALA A 193 3.02 12.08 0.49
N LEU A 194 2.35 11.23 1.28
CA LEU A 194 0.97 11.49 1.69
C LEU A 194 0.86 12.03 3.12
N SER A 195 1.72 11.59 4.05
CA SER A 195 1.60 11.91 5.48
C SER A 195 2.81 12.66 6.06
N GLY A 196 3.92 12.69 5.32
CA GLY A 196 5.24 13.02 5.83
C GLY A 196 5.92 11.83 6.50
N LEU A 197 7.26 11.86 6.44
CA LEU A 197 8.07 10.87 7.13
C LEU A 197 7.75 10.89 8.62
N PRO A 198 7.33 9.76 9.19
CA PRO A 198 6.92 9.71 10.58
C PRO A 198 8.12 9.63 11.55
N GLY A 199 9.34 9.95 11.16
CA GLY A 199 10.51 10.00 12.05
C GLY A 199 11.73 10.59 11.36
N GLU A 200 12.71 11.03 12.14
CA GLU A 200 13.97 11.58 11.61
C GLU A 200 15.03 10.48 11.37
N ASN A 201 14.84 9.31 11.99
CA ASN A 201 15.70 8.13 11.88
C ASN A 201 14.86 6.85 11.77
N LEU A 202 15.52 5.73 11.44
CA LEU A 202 14.86 4.44 11.24
C LEU A 202 14.07 3.98 12.48
N THR A 203 14.63 4.18 13.67
CA THR A 203 13.98 3.76 14.93
C THR A 203 12.67 4.51 15.16
N GLU A 204 12.69 5.83 15.07
CA GLU A 204 11.48 6.66 15.20
C GLU A 204 10.46 6.36 14.10
N PHE A 205 10.94 6.16 12.87
CA PHE A 205 10.08 5.79 11.76
C PHE A 205 9.33 4.49 12.06
N LEU A 206 10.03 3.41 12.40
CA LEU A 206 9.40 2.12 12.69
C LEU A 206 8.49 2.16 13.92
N GLN A 207 8.84 2.96 14.93
CA GLN A 207 8.00 3.22 16.10
C GLN A 207 6.65 3.81 15.72
N ARG A 208 6.65 4.86 14.90
CA ARG A 208 5.40 5.50 14.47
C ARG A 208 4.63 4.62 13.49
N ILE A 209 5.32 3.90 12.60
CA ILE A 209 4.69 2.90 11.74
C ILE A 209 3.97 1.83 12.55
N HIS A 210 4.57 1.34 13.64
CA HIS A 210 3.92 0.39 14.54
C HIS A 210 2.65 0.95 15.16
N GLY A 211 2.67 2.21 15.61
CA GLY A 211 1.47 2.87 16.15
C GLY A 211 0.35 2.98 15.11
N LEU A 212 0.70 3.22 13.84
CA LEU A 212 -0.26 3.31 12.74
C LEU A 212 -0.74 1.95 12.23
N PHE A 213 0.07 0.90 12.37
CA PHE A 213 -0.24 -0.45 11.91
C PHE A 213 0.15 -1.50 12.96
N PRO A 214 -0.55 -1.59 14.11
CA PRO A 214 -0.13 -2.44 15.21
C PRO A 214 -0.25 -3.92 14.82
N GLY A 215 0.87 -4.50 14.35
CA GLY A 215 0.92 -5.90 13.89
C GLY A 215 0.26 -6.13 12.52
N LYS A 216 -0.02 -5.07 11.75
CA LYS A 216 -0.88 -5.16 10.55
C LYS A 216 -0.10 -5.17 9.24
N LEU A 217 1.20 -4.91 9.23
CA LEU A 217 1.97 -4.86 7.98
C LEU A 217 2.46 -6.24 7.56
N LEU A 218 2.22 -6.58 6.31
CA LEU A 218 2.76 -7.78 5.67
C LEU A 218 3.60 -7.36 4.47
N ASP A 219 4.82 -7.87 4.36
CA ASP A 219 5.61 -7.70 3.15
C ASP A 219 5.32 -8.83 2.17
N GLY A 220 4.75 -8.50 1.01
CA GLY A 220 4.43 -9.46 -0.04
C GLY A 220 5.65 -10.23 -0.59
N ALA A 221 6.87 -9.73 -0.39
CA ALA A 221 8.10 -10.43 -0.73
C ALA A 221 8.43 -11.56 0.27
N LEU A 222 8.03 -11.43 1.54
CA LEU A 222 8.36 -12.36 2.62
C LEU A 222 7.29 -13.45 2.85
N ILE A 223 6.09 -13.29 2.28
CA ILE A 223 4.95 -14.21 2.46
C ILE A 223 5.21 -15.61 1.87
N ARG A 224 6.24 -15.82 1.04
CA ARG A 224 6.56 -17.11 0.41
C ARG A 224 7.98 -17.63 0.60
N SER A 225 8.87 -16.84 1.22
CA SER A 225 10.22 -17.30 1.49
C SER A 225 10.21 -18.09 2.81
N ASP A 226 10.02 -19.40 2.73
CA ASP A 226 10.34 -20.31 3.85
C ASP A 226 11.81 -20.14 4.31
N GLU A 227 12.65 -19.58 3.43
CA GLU A 227 14.06 -19.20 3.65
C GLU A 227 14.25 -17.97 4.55
N ALA A 228 13.24 -17.09 4.72
CA ALA A 228 13.34 -15.91 5.59
C ALA A 228 13.56 -16.26 7.07
N ARG A 229 13.34 -17.53 7.46
CA ARG A 229 13.65 -18.02 8.81
C ARG A 229 15.14 -18.11 9.14
N LYS A 230 16.04 -18.02 8.16
CA LYS A 230 17.51 -18.05 8.37
C LYS A 230 18.18 -16.67 8.23
N GLU A 231 17.40 -15.61 8.02
CA GLU A 231 17.90 -14.28 7.71
C GLU A 231 18.21 -13.47 8.98
N LYS A 232 19.26 -12.64 8.91
CA LYS A 232 19.73 -11.83 10.04
C LYS A 232 18.69 -10.75 10.32
N THR A 233 17.93 -10.93 11.40
CA THR A 233 16.85 -10.01 11.76
C THR A 233 17.41 -8.82 12.53
N THR A 234 17.13 -7.59 12.06
CA THR A 234 17.31 -6.39 12.87
C THR A 234 16.01 -6.09 13.61
N GLU A 235 16.04 -6.25 14.92
CA GLU A 235 14.89 -5.98 15.78
C GLU A 235 14.89 -4.52 16.23
N VAL A 236 13.75 -3.84 16.04
CA VAL A 236 13.57 -2.46 16.48
C VAL A 236 12.35 -2.37 17.42
N PRO A 237 12.54 -1.96 18.69
CA PRO A 237 11.45 -1.83 19.65
C PRO A 237 10.57 -0.60 19.36
N ALA A 238 9.26 -0.81 19.29
CA ALA A 238 8.25 0.20 19.00
C ALA A 238 7.52 0.70 20.25
N LEU A 239 7.72 1.96 20.64
CA LEU A 239 7.14 2.60 21.84
C LEU A 239 5.67 2.99 21.58
N SER A 240 4.78 2.84 22.57
CA SER A 240 3.37 3.20 22.43
C SER A 240 3.13 4.70 22.62
N PHE A 241 2.21 5.25 21.83
CA PHE A 241 1.69 6.61 21.97
C PHE A 241 0.15 6.56 21.92
N THR A 242 -0.52 7.39 22.69
CA THR A 242 -1.97 7.59 22.64
C THR A 242 -2.30 8.58 21.52
N THR A 243 -3.21 8.23 20.61
CA THR A 243 -3.71 9.13 19.56
C THR A 243 -5.14 9.59 19.86
N ASP A 244 -5.41 10.89 19.67
CA ASP A 244 -6.73 11.50 19.88
C ASP A 244 -7.79 11.04 18.85
N GLU A 245 -9.02 10.84 19.34
CA GLU A 245 -10.17 10.23 18.67
C GLU A 245 -10.82 11.10 17.58
N VAL A 246 -11.30 10.48 16.49
CA VAL A 246 -12.27 11.06 15.55
C VAL A 246 -13.31 9.99 15.19
N ASP A 247 -14.58 10.39 15.27
CA ASP A 247 -15.78 9.55 15.23
C ASP A 247 -16.63 9.87 13.99
N ILE A 248 -17.04 8.89 13.17
CA ILE A 248 -18.10 9.01 12.13
C ILE A 248 -18.72 7.63 11.78
N GLU A 249 -20.05 7.55 11.84
CA GLU A 249 -20.96 6.47 11.43
C GLU A 249 -21.42 6.52 9.94
N ASP A 250 -21.79 5.32 9.45
CA ASP A 250 -22.80 4.94 8.43
C ASP A 250 -22.57 4.85 6.88
N PHE A 251 -22.33 3.59 6.47
CA PHE A 251 -23.19 2.65 5.69
C PHE A 251 -23.57 2.80 4.18
N LEU A 252 -23.90 1.61 3.66
CA LEU A 252 -23.76 0.94 2.34
C LEU A 252 -24.57 1.41 1.10
N ARG A 253 -24.02 1.14 -0.10
CA ARG A 253 -24.40 0.10 -1.10
C ARG A 253 -23.79 0.45 -2.46
N PHE A 254 -23.10 -0.48 -3.13
CA PHE A 254 -23.03 -0.65 -4.60
C PHE A 254 -21.99 -1.73 -4.95
N THR A 255 -22.47 -2.86 -5.46
CA THR A 255 -21.74 -3.82 -6.28
C THR A 255 -22.72 -4.33 -7.32
N ASP A 256 -22.73 -3.67 -8.47
CA ASP A 256 -23.22 -4.20 -9.74
C ASP A 256 -22.63 -3.33 -10.86
N MET A 257 -21.31 -3.38 -11.01
CA MET A 257 -20.71 -3.09 -12.31
C MET A 257 -20.44 -4.42 -12.96
N LYS A 258 -21.46 -4.94 -13.65
CA LYS A 258 -21.23 -5.78 -14.82
C LYS A 258 -20.24 -5.00 -15.68
N ALA A 259 -19.10 -5.63 -15.97
CA ALA A 259 -18.18 -5.12 -16.96
C ALA A 259 -18.97 -5.02 -18.28
N ASP A 260 -19.43 -3.80 -18.62
CA ASP A 260 -19.98 -3.50 -19.93
C ASP A 260 -18.84 -3.61 -20.95
N GLY A 261 -18.59 -4.83 -21.38
CA GLY A 261 -18.79 -5.24 -22.77
C GLY A 261 -18.01 -4.54 -23.87
N ASN A 262 -16.99 -3.73 -23.60
CA ASN A 262 -16.18 -3.18 -24.68
C ASN A 262 -14.68 -3.20 -24.36
N LEU A 263 -14.03 -4.31 -24.71
CA LEU A 263 -12.57 -4.45 -24.68
C LEU A 263 -11.86 -3.27 -25.36
N LYS A 264 -12.47 -2.63 -26.37
CA LYS A 264 -11.92 -1.43 -27.03
C LYS A 264 -11.92 -0.18 -26.14
N SER A 265 -12.96 0.04 -25.33
CA SER A 265 -12.94 1.13 -24.34
C SER A 265 -12.00 0.79 -23.17
N PHE A 266 -11.86 -0.50 -22.85
CA PHE A 266 -10.81 -1.02 -21.97
C PHE A 266 -9.40 -0.95 -22.57
N LEU A 267 -9.20 -0.75 -23.86
CA LEU A 267 -7.85 -0.59 -24.43
C LEU A 267 -7.48 0.88 -24.63
N SER A 268 -8.44 1.81 -24.47
CA SER A 268 -8.26 3.23 -24.76
C SER A 268 -8.04 4.14 -23.54
N GLN A 269 -8.09 3.64 -22.29
CA GLN A 269 -7.68 4.47 -21.13
C GLN A 269 -6.15 4.46 -20.95
N PRO A 270 -5.55 5.57 -20.49
CA PRO A 270 -4.12 5.66 -20.20
C PRO A 270 -3.69 4.76 -19.03
N ASN A 271 -2.37 4.54 -18.88
CA ASN A 271 -1.73 3.83 -17.75
C ASN A 271 -2.10 2.34 -17.57
N ARG A 272 -2.43 1.61 -18.64
CA ARG A 272 -3.00 0.24 -18.52
C ARG A 272 -2.01 -0.93 -18.51
N PHE A 273 -0.80 -0.79 -19.06
CA PHE A 273 0.04 -1.97 -19.30
C PHE A 273 0.61 -2.57 -18.01
N HIS A 274 1.03 -1.73 -17.07
CA HIS A 274 1.57 -2.18 -15.78
C HIS A 274 1.36 -1.14 -14.66
N PRO A 275 0.12 -0.73 -14.36
CA PRO A 275 -0.16 0.20 -13.26
C PRO A 275 0.12 -0.46 -11.90
N ALA A 276 0.34 0.38 -10.88
CA ALA A 276 0.51 -0.07 -9.50
C ALA A 276 -0.65 -0.97 -9.03
N ALA A 277 -1.88 -0.74 -9.51
CA ALA A 277 -3.03 -1.59 -9.21
C ALA A 277 -2.85 -3.06 -9.62
N LEU A 278 -2.08 -3.36 -10.67
CA LEU A 278 -1.80 -4.76 -11.03
C LEU A 278 -0.85 -5.43 -10.04
N ASP A 279 0.18 -4.73 -9.58
CA ASP A 279 1.10 -5.25 -8.55
C ASP A 279 0.39 -5.45 -7.21
N SER A 280 -0.49 -4.51 -6.86
CA SER A 280 -1.38 -4.61 -5.71
C SER A 280 -2.27 -5.86 -5.82
N LEU A 281 -2.89 -6.10 -6.98
CA LEU A 281 -3.74 -7.27 -7.20
C LEU A 281 -2.95 -8.57 -7.21
N HIS A 282 -1.75 -8.59 -7.79
CA HIS A 282 -0.87 -9.75 -7.73
C HIS A 282 -0.46 -10.08 -6.28
N ALA A 283 -0.19 -9.07 -5.46
CA ALA A 283 0.05 -9.27 -4.03
C ALA A 283 -1.18 -9.86 -3.32
N ALA A 284 -2.39 -9.39 -3.67
CA ALA A 284 -3.63 -9.93 -3.13
C ALA A 284 -3.81 -11.40 -3.52
N GLN A 285 -3.62 -11.73 -4.80
CA GLN A 285 -3.66 -13.10 -5.30
C GLN A 285 -2.62 -14.00 -4.64
N LYS A 286 -1.42 -13.47 -4.32
CA LYS A 286 -0.42 -14.22 -3.57
C LYS A 286 -0.97 -14.57 -2.19
N VAL A 287 -1.47 -13.61 -1.41
CA VAL A 287 -2.03 -13.87 -0.07
C VAL A 287 -3.19 -14.87 -0.12
N LEU A 288 -4.12 -14.69 -1.05
CA LEU A 288 -5.25 -15.61 -1.25
C LEU A 288 -4.84 -17.05 -1.58
N LYS A 289 -3.61 -17.24 -2.07
CA LYS A 289 -3.03 -18.55 -2.41
C LYS A 289 -2.11 -19.13 -1.33
N THR A 290 -1.82 -18.41 -0.23
CA THR A 290 -0.66 -18.73 0.64
C THR A 290 -1.01 -19.24 2.05
N PRO A 291 -2.29 -19.30 2.47
CA PRO A 291 -2.67 -20.54 3.16
C PRO A 291 -4.13 -20.93 2.88
N VAL A 292 -4.30 -22.18 2.52
CA VAL A 292 -5.61 -22.79 2.27
C VAL A 292 -5.98 -23.70 3.43
N ASP A 293 -7.25 -23.70 3.81
CA ASP A 293 -7.80 -24.73 4.69
C ASP A 293 -7.60 -26.14 4.08
N ALA A 294 -8.03 -27.18 4.79
CA ALA A 294 -7.91 -28.57 4.31
C ALA A 294 -8.55 -28.79 2.91
N GLU A 295 -9.38 -27.86 2.43
CA GLU A 295 -10.09 -27.92 1.16
C GLU A 295 -9.46 -27.04 0.05
N GLY A 296 -8.36 -26.34 0.30
CA GLY A 296 -7.79 -25.49 -0.75
C GLY A 296 -8.42 -24.09 -0.82
N LYS A 297 -9.12 -23.60 0.22
CA LYS A 297 -9.77 -22.28 0.22
C LYS A 297 -9.15 -21.29 1.20
N PHE A 298 -9.16 -20.01 0.83
CA PHE A 298 -8.76 -18.92 1.72
C PHE A 298 -9.68 -18.88 2.95
N SER A 299 -9.10 -18.78 4.14
CA SER A 299 -9.83 -18.66 5.39
C SER A 299 -9.29 -17.54 6.28
N ARG A 300 -10.12 -17.02 7.19
CA ARG A 300 -9.71 -15.98 8.15
C ARG A 300 -8.63 -16.47 9.12
N SER A 301 -8.65 -17.74 9.50
CA SER A 301 -7.63 -18.36 10.35
C SER A 301 -6.28 -18.39 9.65
N ALA A 302 -6.25 -18.79 8.37
CA ALA A 302 -5.06 -18.74 7.53
C ALA A 302 -4.46 -17.32 7.46
N LEU A 303 -5.27 -16.29 7.25
CA LEU A 303 -4.79 -14.90 7.29
C LEU A 303 -4.23 -14.54 8.68
N THR A 304 -4.88 -14.98 9.76
CA THR A 304 -4.42 -14.74 11.13
C THR A 304 -3.05 -15.38 11.39
N ASP A 305 -2.84 -16.62 10.92
CA ASP A 305 -1.55 -17.31 11.02
C ASP A 305 -0.47 -16.60 10.20
N LEU A 306 -0.82 -16.11 9.01
CA LEU A 306 0.10 -15.33 8.17
C LEU A 306 0.54 -14.05 8.89
N VAL A 307 -0.40 -13.32 9.51
CA VAL A 307 -0.11 -12.12 10.32
C VAL A 307 0.75 -12.47 11.53
N LYS A 308 0.45 -13.57 12.22
CA LYS A 308 1.25 -14.02 13.37
C LYS A 308 2.70 -14.34 12.99
N ASN A 309 2.92 -14.93 11.81
CA ASN A 309 4.23 -15.40 11.37
C ASN A 309 5.05 -14.34 10.63
N HIS A 310 4.40 -13.45 9.88
CA HIS A 310 5.05 -12.48 8.98
C HIS A 310 4.69 -11.02 9.25
N GLY A 311 3.82 -10.78 10.24
CA GLY A 311 3.43 -9.43 10.64
C GLY A 311 4.64 -8.62 11.07
N ASN A 312 4.69 -7.37 10.60
CA ASN A 312 5.73 -6.39 10.90
C ASN A 312 7.15 -6.80 10.49
N LEU A 313 7.29 -7.77 9.57
CA LEU A 313 8.54 -8.08 8.90
C LEU A 313 8.59 -7.30 7.59
N LEU A 314 9.64 -6.50 7.40
CA LEU A 314 9.85 -5.70 6.19
C LEU A 314 11.20 -6.07 5.57
N SER A 315 11.19 -6.33 4.26
CA SER A 315 12.40 -6.58 3.48
C SER A 315 13.05 -5.26 3.04
N ALA A 316 14.38 -5.29 2.95
CA ALA A 316 15.17 -4.31 2.23
C ALA A 316 15.74 -4.97 0.95
N PRO A 317 15.26 -4.60 -0.25
CA PRO A 317 15.67 -5.26 -1.50
C PRO A 317 17.18 -5.28 -1.68
N GLY A 318 17.75 -6.47 -1.96
CA GLY A 318 19.19 -6.67 -2.10
C GLY A 318 19.94 -6.92 -0.78
N SER A 319 19.24 -6.88 0.36
CA SER A 319 19.77 -7.30 1.65
C SER A 319 19.29 -8.72 2.00
N SER A 320 20.08 -9.44 2.78
CA SER A 320 19.62 -10.61 3.55
C SER A 320 19.11 -10.23 4.95
N GLU A 321 19.07 -8.93 5.28
CA GLU A 321 18.52 -8.41 6.52
C GLU A 321 17.01 -8.16 6.40
N VAL A 322 16.27 -8.63 7.40
CA VAL A 322 14.84 -8.36 7.58
C VAL A 322 14.67 -7.44 8.76
N VAL A 323 13.87 -6.39 8.58
CA VAL A 323 13.51 -5.46 9.66
C VAL A 323 12.27 -5.99 10.36
N LYS A 324 12.39 -6.24 11.67
CA LYS A 324 11.26 -6.68 12.50
C LYS A 324 10.87 -5.58 13.47
N ILE A 325 9.63 -5.13 13.37
CA ILE A 325 9.06 -4.14 14.28
C ILE A 325 8.46 -4.87 15.49
N LEU A 326 9.11 -4.73 16.64
CA LEU A 326 8.67 -5.36 17.88
C LEU A 326 7.72 -4.44 18.64
N PRO A 327 6.62 -4.94 19.23
CA PRO A 327 5.88 -4.18 20.24
C PRO A 327 6.81 -3.89 21.43
N ALA A 328 6.85 -2.65 21.93
CA ALA A 328 7.66 -2.34 23.11
C ALA A 328 7.24 -3.20 24.29
N ALA A 329 8.17 -3.99 24.81
CA ALA A 329 8.10 -4.48 26.17
C ALA A 329 8.38 -3.30 27.10
N SER A 330 7.32 -2.67 27.64
CA SER A 330 7.34 -1.82 28.84
C SER A 330 8.35 -0.67 28.90
N ALA A 331 8.95 -0.26 27.78
CA ALA A 331 9.91 0.84 27.77
C ALA A 331 9.12 2.16 27.64
N THR A 332 9.20 3.02 28.65
CA THR A 332 8.71 4.40 28.59
C THR A 332 9.72 5.25 27.83
N PHE A 333 9.34 5.76 26.66
CA PHE A 333 10.12 6.79 25.96
C PHE A 333 10.03 8.11 26.71
N ASN A 334 11.17 8.68 27.07
CA ASN A 334 11.24 10.09 27.46
C ASN A 334 11.58 10.90 26.20
N PRO A 335 10.64 11.66 25.61
CA PRO A 335 10.96 12.49 24.47
C PRO A 335 12.06 13.48 24.87
N SER A 336 13.18 13.47 24.15
CA SER A 336 14.21 14.48 24.31
C SER A 336 13.59 15.85 24.08
N LYS A 337 13.74 16.73 25.08
CA LYS A 337 13.23 18.10 25.06
C LYS A 337 13.62 18.75 23.73
N LYS A 338 12.63 19.29 23.01
CA LYS A 338 12.83 20.23 21.90
C LYS A 338 13.90 21.24 22.33
N LYS A 339 15.05 21.29 21.65
CA LYS A 339 15.89 22.46 21.70
C LYS A 339 15.07 23.61 21.12
N GLN A 340 14.68 24.56 21.97
CA GLN A 340 14.34 25.89 21.50
C GLN A 340 15.58 26.42 20.78
N ILE A 341 15.45 26.68 19.50
CA ILE A 341 16.41 27.48 18.76
C ILE A 341 16.09 28.92 19.14
N GLU A 342 17.03 29.57 19.84
CA GLU A 342 17.05 31.03 20.03
C GLU A 342 17.39 31.74 18.71
#